data_AF-A0A0K9NXI1-F1
#
_entry.id   AF-A0A0K9NXI1-F1
#
_cell.length_a   1.000
_cell.length_b   1.000
_cell.length_c   1.000
_cell.angle_alpha   90.00
_cell.angle_beta   90.00
_cell.angle_gamma   90.00
#
_symmetry.space_group_name_H-M   'P 1'
#
loop_
_entity.id
_entity.type
_entity.pdbx_description
1 polymer ?
#
loop_
_entity_poly.entity_id
_entity_poly.type
_entity_poly.pdbx_seq_one_letter_code
_entity_poly.pdbx_strand_id
1 'polypeptide(L)'
;HGCATCYSSCFDTRLPLGKSPRQLYNAFEKKKLMLENAGFKVEVYWECEIRKSLAENQTKKDFFDVQIDKTPLKMASAFSGGRTAPFALMSTPSEGQNISYSDIQSLYPSVLYYAEFPVGHPIYKPYFTSVNWTLPSELPKDRGILKVNVTAPTDLYLPVLPLKVDEKLLFVLCKSCAKKFCGKFAQKNKLQKLKICKDGAEIASIVEHPANVVNRIDFVGDFAHVRYVEKDEFVRESDFSNIAIPTFVTSFARLKLYGFMEEIISKGGKLLYIDTDSAIFEYRGAIMPLTTGNFLGMMEIEKPGKRILRYFSAGAKQYALEFEDLKTGEISYEVKLRGFTIDGNTSSLLNFHTFQTIVEDFANFLQPSIDVSYTQFRPNILGGVVSKNI
;
A
#
# COMPACT_ATOMS: atom_id res chain seq x y z
N HIS A 1 -21.91 -10.80 16.70
CA HIS A 1 -22.87 -10.01 17.50
C HIS A 1 -23.91 -10.94 18.13
N GLY A 2 -24.73 -10.50 19.10
CA GLY A 2 -25.72 -11.34 19.80
C GLY A 2 -27.19 -11.10 19.40
N CYS A 3 -27.45 -10.65 18.17
CA CYS A 3 -28.79 -10.25 17.72
C CYS A 3 -29.79 -11.41 17.81
N ALA A 4 -30.92 -11.20 18.50
CA ALA A 4 -31.98 -12.20 18.66
C ALA A 4 -32.59 -12.66 17.33
N THR A 5 -32.63 -11.79 16.33
CA THR A 5 -33.15 -12.11 14.99
C THR A 5 -32.21 -13.03 14.20
N CYS A 6 -30.90 -12.83 14.32
CA CYS A 6 -29.90 -13.65 13.62
C CYS A 6 -29.71 -15.03 14.25
N TYR A 7 -29.98 -15.15 15.55
CA TYR A 7 -29.78 -16.38 16.32
C TYR A 7 -31.09 -16.94 16.87
N SER A 8 -32.22 -16.70 16.18
CA SER A 8 -33.56 -17.06 16.64
C SER A 8 -33.73 -18.57 16.92
N SER A 9 -33.05 -19.42 16.16
CA SER A 9 -33.07 -20.88 16.31
C SER A 9 -31.93 -21.47 17.15
N CYS A 10 -30.96 -20.66 17.57
CA CYS A 10 -29.74 -21.13 18.23
C CYS A 10 -29.23 -20.15 19.31
N PHE A 11 -30.16 -19.45 19.98
CA PHE A 11 -29.87 -18.35 20.89
C PHE A 11 -29.10 -18.77 22.15
N ASP A 12 -29.24 -20.03 22.54
CA ASP A 12 -28.57 -20.64 23.69
C ASP A 12 -27.37 -21.52 23.30
N THR A 13 -27.15 -21.72 22.00
CA THR A 13 -26.02 -22.49 21.48
C THR A 13 -24.72 -21.76 21.77
N ARG A 14 -23.70 -22.47 22.28
CA ARG A 14 -22.39 -21.86 22.51
C ARG A 14 -21.74 -21.50 21.17
N LEU A 15 -21.36 -20.23 21.03
CA LEU A 15 -20.56 -19.78 19.89
C LEU A 15 -19.10 -20.20 20.11
N PRO A 16 -18.26 -20.15 19.05
CA PRO A 16 -16.83 -20.50 19.13
C PRO A 16 -16.04 -19.74 20.21
N LEU A 17 -16.54 -18.60 20.70
CA LEU A 17 -15.95 -17.81 21.80
C LEU A 17 -16.42 -18.27 23.21
N GLY A 18 -17.02 -19.45 23.31
CA GLY A 18 -17.54 -20.04 24.55
C GLY A 18 -18.79 -19.38 25.12
N LYS A 19 -19.19 -18.22 24.59
CA LYS A 19 -20.39 -17.48 24.98
C LYS A 19 -21.58 -17.81 24.09
N SER A 20 -22.78 -17.91 24.64
CA SER A 20 -24.00 -18.02 23.84
C SER A 20 -24.43 -16.65 23.27
N PRO A 21 -25.20 -16.60 22.17
CA PRO A 21 -25.82 -15.37 21.69
C PRO A 21 -26.61 -14.66 22.79
N ARG A 22 -27.32 -15.40 23.66
CA ARG A 22 -27.99 -14.86 24.85
C ARG A 22 -27.05 -14.14 25.80
N GLN A 23 -25.87 -14.71 26.08
CA GLN A 23 -24.89 -14.05 26.95
C GLN A 23 -24.33 -12.76 26.33
N LEU A 24 -24.13 -12.73 25.01
CA LEU A 24 -23.71 -11.53 24.29
C LEU A 24 -24.82 -10.47 24.27
N TYR A 25 -26.07 -10.89 24.08
CA TYR A 25 -27.24 -10.02 24.11
C TYR A 25 -27.44 -9.40 25.50
N ASN A 26 -27.37 -10.21 26.57
CA ASN A 26 -27.49 -9.72 27.95
C ASN A 26 -26.34 -8.76 28.33
N ALA A 27 -25.12 -9.02 27.86
CA ALA A 27 -23.99 -8.11 28.06
C ALA A 27 -24.20 -6.77 27.32
N PHE A 28 -24.76 -6.83 26.12
CA PHE A 28 -25.17 -5.63 25.38
C PHE A 28 -26.27 -4.85 26.12
N GLU A 29 -27.32 -5.51 26.61
CA GLU A 29 -28.39 -4.86 27.37
C GLU A 29 -27.88 -4.18 28.64
N LYS A 30 -26.98 -4.84 29.38
CA LYS A 30 -26.31 -4.21 30.53
C LYS A 30 -25.58 -2.92 30.13
N LYS A 31 -24.82 -2.95 29.03
CA LYS A 31 -24.09 -1.77 28.54
C LYS A 31 -25.05 -0.66 28.07
N LYS A 32 -26.14 -1.02 27.39
CA LYS A 32 -27.18 -0.09 26.97
C LYS A 32 -27.80 0.61 28.19
N LEU A 33 -28.23 -0.16 29.19
CA LEU A 33 -28.84 0.36 30.41
C LEU A 33 -27.87 1.27 31.18
N MET A 34 -26.58 0.93 31.23
CA MET A 34 -25.57 1.80 31.85
C MET A 34 -25.44 3.16 31.14
N LEU A 35 -25.54 3.19 29.80
CA LEU A 35 -25.48 4.43 29.01
C LEU A 35 -26.76 5.26 29.17
N GLU A 36 -27.93 4.60 29.17
CA GLU A 36 -29.21 5.28 29.39
C GLU A 36 -29.29 5.88 30.79
N ASN A 37 -28.83 5.15 31.83
CA ASN A 37 -28.77 5.65 33.20
C ASN A 37 -27.77 6.80 33.39
N ALA A 38 -26.75 6.89 32.53
CA ALA A 38 -25.83 8.03 32.49
C ALA A 38 -26.41 9.25 31.73
N GLY A 39 -27.68 9.18 31.31
CA GLY A 39 -28.40 10.29 30.67
C GLY A 39 -28.21 10.38 29.15
N PHE A 40 -27.60 9.38 28.50
CA PHE A 40 -27.41 9.40 27.06
C PHE A 40 -28.66 8.89 26.33
N LYS A 41 -29.04 9.55 25.22
CA LYS A 41 -30.00 9.00 24.26
C LYS A 41 -29.31 7.91 23.43
N VAL A 42 -29.66 6.65 23.66
CA VAL A 42 -29.03 5.50 22.99
C VAL A 42 -29.91 4.99 21.85
N GLU A 43 -29.44 5.13 20.61
CA GLU A 43 -30.03 4.49 19.44
C GLU A 43 -29.21 3.26 19.05
N VAL A 44 -29.88 2.13 18.85
CA VAL A 44 -29.24 0.83 18.65
C VAL A 44 -29.53 0.34 17.24
N TYR A 45 -28.47 -0.04 16.54
CA TYR A 45 -28.55 -0.70 15.24
C TYR A 45 -27.65 -1.94 15.26
N TRP A 46 -28.21 -3.10 14.91
CA TRP A 46 -27.41 -4.31 14.78
C TRP A 46 -26.66 -4.32 13.44
N GLU A 47 -25.50 -4.95 13.44
CA GLU A 47 -24.65 -5.07 12.24
C GLU A 47 -25.41 -5.71 11.06
N CYS A 48 -26.27 -6.69 11.32
CA CYS A 48 -27.10 -7.34 10.31
C CYS A 48 -28.16 -6.38 9.70
N GLU A 49 -28.76 -5.52 10.53
CA GLU A 49 -29.75 -4.52 10.11
C GLU A 49 -29.09 -3.45 9.24
N ILE A 50 -27.88 -3.01 9.63
CA ILE A 50 -27.08 -2.07 8.84
C ILE A 50 -26.70 -2.71 7.50
N ARG A 51 -26.18 -3.95 7.50
CA ARG A 51 -25.82 -4.66 6.27
C ARG A 51 -27.01 -4.81 5.32
N LYS A 52 -28.18 -5.15 5.85
CA LYS A 52 -29.43 -5.24 5.07
C LYS A 52 -29.84 -3.88 4.51
N SER A 53 -29.83 -2.84 5.35
CA SER A 53 -30.16 -1.48 4.91
C SER A 53 -29.16 -0.90 3.90
N LEU A 54 -27.90 -1.32 3.90
CA LEU A 54 -26.89 -0.93 2.92
C LEU A 54 -27.00 -1.70 1.60
N ALA A 55 -27.53 -2.92 1.63
CA ALA A 55 -27.79 -3.71 0.43
C ALA A 55 -29.04 -3.22 -0.33
N GLU A 56 -30.06 -2.77 0.41
CA GLU A 56 -31.35 -2.35 -0.16
C GLU A 56 -31.36 -0.90 -0.64
N ASN A 57 -30.45 -0.05 -0.14
CA ASN A 57 -30.50 1.39 -0.38
C ASN A 57 -29.14 1.92 -0.84
N GLN A 58 -29.01 2.14 -2.16
CA GLN A 58 -27.80 2.63 -2.79
C GLN A 58 -27.41 4.03 -2.30
N THR A 59 -28.36 4.93 -2.02
CA THR A 59 -28.06 6.26 -1.47
C THR A 59 -27.53 6.22 -0.03
N LYS A 60 -27.99 5.28 0.81
CA LYS A 60 -27.39 5.02 2.13
C LYS A 60 -25.99 4.46 1.99
N LYS A 61 -25.76 3.55 1.05
CA LYS A 61 -24.42 3.00 0.77
C LYS A 61 -23.45 4.10 0.34
N ASP A 62 -23.86 4.97 -0.57
CA ASP A 62 -23.08 6.12 -1.00
C ASP A 62 -22.85 7.11 0.17
N PHE A 63 -23.83 7.34 1.04
CA PHE A 63 -23.69 8.15 2.25
C PHE A 63 -22.67 7.57 3.25
N PHE A 64 -22.69 6.24 3.48
CA PHE A 64 -21.72 5.57 4.35
C PHE A 64 -20.31 5.54 3.75
N ASP A 65 -20.18 5.42 2.42
CA ASP A 65 -18.90 5.48 1.71
C ASP A 65 -18.29 6.91 1.69
N VAL A 66 -19.13 7.95 1.79
CA VAL A 66 -18.76 9.36 1.81
C VAL A 66 -18.48 9.88 3.23
N GLN A 67 -18.90 9.16 4.29
CA GLN A 67 -18.71 9.64 5.66
C GLN A 67 -17.23 9.87 6.01
N ILE A 68 -16.99 11.05 6.56
CA ILE A 68 -15.74 11.42 7.23
C ILE A 68 -15.57 10.46 8.42
N ASP A 69 -14.50 9.69 8.43
CA ASP A 69 -14.20 8.77 9.53
C ASP A 69 -13.98 9.55 10.84
N LYS A 70 -15.02 9.60 11.69
CA LYS A 70 -15.01 10.27 13.00
C LYS A 70 -14.41 9.42 14.13
N THR A 71 -13.89 8.23 13.83
CA THR A 71 -13.25 7.40 14.88
C THR A 71 -11.98 8.08 15.40
N PRO A 72 -11.50 7.74 16.62
CA PRO A 72 -10.20 8.20 17.09
C PRO A 72 -9.07 7.85 16.12
N LEU A 73 -7.99 8.63 16.14
CA LEU A 73 -6.78 8.32 15.38
C LEU A 73 -6.20 6.99 15.86
N LYS A 74 -5.98 6.07 14.91
CA LYS A 74 -5.26 4.82 15.15
C LYS A 74 -3.87 4.98 14.54
N MET A 75 -2.80 4.92 15.35
CA MET A 75 -1.44 5.14 14.84
C MET A 75 -1.06 4.15 13.73
N ALA A 76 -1.49 2.89 13.84
CA ALA A 76 -1.25 1.87 12.82
C ALA A 76 -1.88 2.18 11.45
N SER A 77 -2.94 3.00 11.38
CA SER A 77 -3.53 3.38 10.08
C SER A 77 -2.67 4.39 9.31
N ALA A 78 -1.79 5.12 9.99
CA ALA A 78 -0.81 6.00 9.36
C ALA A 78 0.40 5.22 8.79
N PHE A 79 0.62 3.99 9.25
CA PHE A 79 1.72 3.16 8.77
C PHE A 79 1.50 2.70 7.33
N SER A 80 2.42 3.12 6.46
CA SER A 80 2.52 2.71 5.06
C SER A 80 3.94 2.27 4.75
N GLY A 81 4.11 1.32 3.83
CA GLY A 81 5.43 0.84 3.40
C GLY A 81 6.12 1.76 2.38
N GLY A 82 7.09 1.20 1.67
CA GLY A 82 7.78 1.87 0.55
C GLY A 82 6.84 2.17 -0.62
N ARG A 83 7.26 3.10 -1.48
CA ARG A 83 6.56 3.41 -2.74
C ARG A 83 6.99 2.43 -3.81
N THR A 84 6.04 1.76 -4.46
CA THR A 84 6.30 1.02 -5.69
C THR A 84 5.36 1.55 -6.77
N ALA A 85 5.91 2.01 -7.89
CA ALA A 85 5.12 2.64 -8.95
C ALA A 85 5.75 2.39 -10.33
N PRO A 86 5.08 1.63 -11.21
CA PRO A 86 5.39 1.63 -12.64
C PRO A 86 4.82 2.91 -13.28
N PHE A 87 5.64 3.60 -14.07
CA PHE A 87 5.26 4.82 -14.81
C PHE A 87 5.17 4.58 -16.32
N ALA A 88 5.88 3.58 -16.84
CA ALA A 88 5.85 3.18 -18.23
C ALA A 88 5.77 1.65 -18.37
N LEU A 89 5.09 1.16 -19.40
CA LEU A 89 5.05 -0.27 -19.73
C LEU A 89 6.33 -0.73 -20.44
N MET A 90 6.90 0.13 -21.30
CA MET A 90 8.11 -0.19 -22.05
C MET A 90 8.91 1.07 -22.35
N SER A 91 10.22 0.91 -22.53
CA SER A 91 11.10 1.96 -23.03
C SER A 91 12.29 1.32 -23.75
N THR A 92 12.53 1.80 -24.96
CA THR A 92 13.71 1.49 -25.78
C THR A 92 14.35 2.84 -26.12
N PRO A 93 15.54 3.15 -25.60
CA PRO A 93 16.16 4.45 -25.80
C PRO A 93 16.39 4.70 -27.29
N SER A 94 15.94 5.84 -27.79
CA SER A 94 16.31 6.32 -29.14
C SER A 94 17.71 6.92 -29.13
N GLU A 95 18.21 7.34 -30.28
CA GLU A 95 19.52 7.99 -30.38
C GLU A 95 19.65 9.18 -29.42
N GLY A 96 20.70 9.16 -28.60
CA GLY A 96 20.97 10.17 -27.57
C GLY A 96 20.13 10.04 -26.29
N GLN A 97 19.29 9.02 -26.15
CA GLN A 97 18.62 8.66 -24.90
C GLN A 97 19.32 7.48 -24.21
N ASN A 98 19.21 7.45 -22.88
CA ASN A 98 19.79 6.43 -22.02
C ASN A 98 18.79 6.04 -20.94
N ILE A 99 18.84 4.79 -20.48
CA ILE A 99 18.13 4.34 -19.27
C ILE A 99 19.15 4.07 -18.19
N SER A 100 18.89 4.57 -16.97
CA SER A 100 19.66 4.27 -15.77
C SER A 100 18.82 3.51 -14.77
N TYR A 101 19.50 2.65 -14.00
CA TYR A 101 18.94 1.97 -12.85
C TYR A 101 19.83 2.27 -11.64
N SER A 102 19.25 2.95 -10.66
CA SER A 102 19.96 3.38 -9.46
C SER A 102 19.19 3.01 -8.19
N ASP A 103 19.91 2.74 -7.12
CA ASP A 103 19.41 2.34 -5.81
C ASP A 103 19.99 3.20 -4.69
N ILE A 104 19.18 3.51 -3.67
CA ILE A 104 19.61 4.28 -2.51
C ILE A 104 20.38 3.36 -1.57
N GLN A 105 21.67 3.63 -1.39
CA GLN A 105 22.50 2.88 -0.45
C GLN A 105 21.95 2.94 0.97
N SER A 106 21.40 1.81 1.44
CA SER A 106 20.86 1.68 2.79
C SER A 106 19.83 2.76 3.13
N LEU A 107 18.74 2.85 2.35
CA LEU A 107 17.67 3.84 2.54
C LEU A 107 17.21 3.97 4.00
N TYR A 108 16.74 2.89 4.62
CA TYR A 108 16.20 2.91 5.98
C TYR A 108 17.28 3.24 7.04
N PRO A 109 18.48 2.63 7.03
CA PRO A 109 19.57 3.06 7.90
C PRO A 109 19.95 4.54 7.72
N SER A 110 19.96 5.06 6.49
CA SER A 110 20.25 6.47 6.25
C SER A 110 19.22 7.36 6.94
N VAL A 111 17.93 7.02 6.85
CA VAL A 111 16.84 7.73 7.53
C VAL A 111 17.02 7.68 9.04
N LEU A 112 17.36 6.52 9.60
CA LEU A 112 17.61 6.37 11.04
C LEU A 112 18.79 7.24 11.52
N TYR A 113 19.75 7.52 10.65
CA TYR A 113 20.91 8.33 10.98
C TYR A 113 20.61 9.84 11.05
N TYR A 114 19.83 10.39 10.10
CA TYR A 114 19.63 11.85 10.02
C TYR A 114 18.26 12.35 10.51
N ALA A 115 17.24 11.48 10.60
CA ALA A 115 15.88 11.93 10.88
C ALA A 115 15.61 12.07 12.39
N GLU A 116 14.75 13.03 12.73
CA GLU A 116 14.24 13.20 14.09
C GLU A 116 13.02 12.30 14.33
N PHE A 117 13.07 11.51 15.41
CA PHE A 117 12.01 10.57 15.77
C PHE A 117 11.28 10.99 17.05
N PRO A 118 9.98 10.68 17.18
CA PRO A 118 9.24 10.93 18.41
C PRO A 118 9.79 10.07 19.56
N VAL A 119 9.93 10.67 20.74
CA VAL A 119 10.35 10.02 21.99
C VAL A 119 9.29 10.21 23.07
N GLY A 120 9.19 9.26 23.99
CA GLY A 120 8.23 9.29 25.09
C GLY A 120 6.81 8.84 24.71
N HIS A 121 5.85 9.18 25.57
CA HIS A 121 4.46 8.78 25.37
C HIS A 121 3.71 9.75 24.45
N PRO A 122 2.90 9.24 23.50
CA PRO A 122 2.15 10.09 22.58
C PRO A 122 1.12 10.92 23.35
N ILE A 123 1.10 12.22 23.10
CA ILE A 123 0.12 13.15 23.67
C ILE A 123 -1.04 13.30 22.69
N TYR A 124 -2.23 12.85 23.08
CA TYR A 124 -3.42 13.05 22.27
C TYR A 124 -3.89 14.51 22.35
N LYS A 125 -3.87 15.20 21.21
CA LYS A 125 -4.40 16.56 21.07
C LYS A 125 -5.65 16.54 20.19
N PRO A 126 -6.85 16.65 20.75
CA PRO A 126 -8.05 16.67 19.94
C PRO A 126 -8.19 18.03 19.24
N TYR A 127 -8.33 17.99 17.91
CA TYR A 127 -8.74 19.13 17.11
C TYR A 127 -10.21 18.95 16.73
N PHE A 128 -11.09 19.71 17.39
CA PHE A 128 -12.55 19.64 17.15
C PHE A 128 -13.06 20.71 16.18
N THR A 129 -12.17 21.51 15.61
CA THR A 129 -12.49 22.62 14.70
C THR A 129 -12.18 22.24 13.26
N SER A 130 -13.04 22.64 12.31
CA SER A 130 -12.71 22.57 10.90
C SER A 130 -11.49 23.43 10.61
N VAL A 131 -10.53 22.87 9.88
CA VAL A 131 -9.30 23.54 9.45
C VAL A 131 -9.27 23.63 7.94
N ASN A 132 -8.69 24.71 7.41
CA ASN A 132 -8.41 24.88 5.98
C ASN A 132 -6.95 25.28 5.80
N TRP A 133 -6.05 24.33 6.05
CA TRP A 133 -4.61 24.56 5.90
C TRP A 133 -4.22 24.50 4.43
N THR A 134 -3.73 25.62 3.92
CA THR A 134 -3.24 25.80 2.56
C THR A 134 -1.74 26.08 2.52
N LEU A 135 -1.17 26.55 3.64
CA LEU A 135 0.25 26.86 3.78
C LEU A 135 0.90 25.98 4.86
N PRO A 136 2.19 25.60 4.69
CA PRO A 136 2.92 24.83 5.70
C PRO A 136 2.96 25.48 7.09
N SER A 137 2.95 26.82 7.17
CA SER A 137 2.96 27.57 8.43
C SER A 137 1.69 27.43 9.26
N GLU A 138 0.59 26.97 8.65
CA GLU A 138 -0.69 26.77 9.31
C GLU A 138 -0.81 25.38 9.95
N LEU A 139 0.09 24.46 9.58
CA LEU A 139 0.15 23.14 10.20
C LEU A 139 0.54 23.26 11.68
N PRO A 140 0.05 22.35 12.54
CA PRO A 140 0.49 22.28 13.92
C PRO A 140 2.03 22.22 13.99
N LYS A 141 2.62 23.13 14.77
CA LYS A 141 4.07 23.21 14.95
C LYS A 141 4.65 21.95 15.62
N ASP A 142 3.82 21.28 16.42
CA ASP A 142 4.17 19.99 17.00
C ASP A 142 4.15 18.92 15.91
N ARG A 143 5.32 18.34 15.61
CA ARG A 143 5.41 17.20 14.70
C ARG A 143 4.67 16.01 15.29
N GLY A 144 3.82 15.38 14.49
CA GLY A 144 3.00 14.26 14.94
C GLY A 144 2.21 13.61 13.83
N ILE A 145 1.34 12.68 14.21
CA ILE A 145 0.42 12.01 13.28
C ILE A 145 -0.90 12.79 13.30
N LEU A 146 -1.34 13.21 12.13
CA LEU A 146 -2.56 13.99 11.96
C LEU A 146 -3.63 13.15 11.25
N LYS A 147 -4.85 13.15 11.79
CA LYS A 147 -6.02 12.61 11.11
C LYS A 147 -6.79 13.78 10.51
N VAL A 148 -6.63 13.96 9.19
CA VAL A 148 -7.21 15.10 8.46
C VAL A 148 -7.82 14.64 7.13
N ASN A 149 -8.76 15.43 6.64
CA ASN A 149 -9.20 15.32 5.25
C ASN A 149 -8.29 16.19 4.39
N VAL A 150 -7.74 15.60 3.33
CA VAL A 150 -6.87 16.30 2.39
C VAL A 150 -7.58 16.44 1.05
N THR A 151 -7.71 17.67 0.58
CA THR A 151 -8.08 17.95 -0.80
C THR A 151 -6.79 17.98 -1.62
N ALA A 152 -6.57 16.96 -2.45
CA ALA A 152 -5.39 16.92 -3.29
C ALA A 152 -5.47 17.98 -4.40
N PRO A 153 -4.33 18.59 -4.79
CA PRO A 153 -4.26 19.41 -5.99
C PRO A 153 -4.62 18.60 -7.23
N THR A 154 -5.16 19.27 -8.26
CA THR A 154 -5.63 18.63 -9.50
C THR A 154 -4.51 18.26 -10.47
N ASP A 155 -3.34 18.88 -10.32
CA ASP A 155 -2.24 18.92 -11.31
C ASP A 155 -0.90 18.42 -10.74
N LEU A 156 -0.91 17.68 -9.64
CA LEU A 156 0.31 17.13 -9.03
C LEU A 156 0.79 15.87 -9.75
N TYR A 157 1.91 15.99 -10.48
CA TYR A 157 2.49 14.89 -11.25
C TYR A 157 2.90 13.69 -10.39
N LEU A 158 3.51 13.95 -9.22
CA LEU A 158 3.91 12.91 -8.27
C LEU A 158 3.08 12.99 -6.99
N PRO A 159 2.00 12.20 -6.85
CA PRO A 159 1.25 12.13 -5.60
C PRO A 159 2.17 11.72 -4.45
N VAL A 160 2.07 12.44 -3.33
CA VAL A 160 2.96 12.24 -2.16
C VAL A 160 2.32 11.31 -1.13
N LEU A 161 1.02 11.50 -0.88
CA LEU A 161 0.35 10.83 0.22
C LEU A 161 -0.02 9.38 -0.14
N PRO A 162 0.38 8.41 0.71
CA PRO A 162 -0.03 7.02 0.52
C PRO A 162 -1.51 6.84 0.84
N LEU A 163 -2.18 6.01 0.05
CA LEU A 163 -3.55 5.59 0.27
C LEU A 163 -3.68 4.08 0.07
N LYS A 164 -4.22 3.38 1.07
CA LYS A 164 -4.60 1.97 0.91
C LYS A 164 -5.99 1.88 0.28
N VAL A 165 -6.07 1.27 -0.89
CA VAL A 165 -7.33 0.96 -1.60
C VAL A 165 -7.34 -0.54 -1.86
N ASP A 166 -8.34 -1.24 -1.33
CA ASP A 166 -8.48 -2.70 -1.46
C ASP A 166 -7.18 -3.47 -1.11
N GLU A 167 -6.58 -3.15 0.05
CA GLU A 167 -5.30 -3.69 0.56
C GLU A 167 -4.05 -3.36 -0.28
N LYS A 168 -4.18 -2.60 -1.38
CA LYS A 168 -3.05 -2.14 -2.18
C LYS A 168 -2.65 -0.73 -1.76
N LEU A 169 -1.36 -0.53 -1.55
CA LEU A 169 -0.78 0.78 -1.30
C LEU A 169 -0.61 1.52 -2.62
N LEU A 170 -1.33 2.63 -2.79
CA LEU A 170 -1.29 3.47 -3.98
C LEU A 170 -0.92 4.91 -3.61
N PHE A 171 -0.40 5.64 -4.59
CA PHE A 171 -0.09 7.07 -4.48
C PHE A 171 -0.93 7.78 -5.52
N VAL A 172 -2.06 8.35 -5.08
CA VAL A 172 -3.10 8.88 -5.96
C VAL A 172 -3.59 10.23 -5.46
N LEU A 173 -4.05 11.08 -6.37
CA LEU A 173 -4.68 12.35 -6.01
C LEU A 173 -6.14 12.17 -5.56
N CYS A 174 -6.82 11.14 -6.09
CA CYS A 174 -8.25 10.95 -5.86
C CYS A 174 -8.58 9.51 -5.44
N LYS A 175 -9.10 9.36 -4.21
CA LYS A 175 -9.54 8.07 -3.64
C LYS A 175 -10.67 7.43 -4.44
N SER A 176 -11.65 8.21 -4.89
CA SER A 176 -12.81 7.67 -5.64
C SER A 176 -12.39 7.21 -7.03
N CYS A 177 -11.53 7.96 -7.73
CA CYS A 177 -10.92 7.50 -8.97
C CYS A 177 -10.16 6.20 -8.76
N ALA A 178 -9.29 6.14 -7.74
CA ALA A 178 -8.53 4.93 -7.44
C ALA A 178 -9.43 3.72 -7.17
N LYS A 179 -10.51 3.85 -6.38
CA LYS A 179 -11.50 2.76 -6.19
C LYS A 179 -12.12 2.30 -7.53
N LYS A 180 -12.53 3.23 -8.38
CA LYS A 180 -13.18 2.94 -9.68
C LYS A 180 -12.26 2.19 -10.64
N PHE A 181 -10.98 2.56 -10.70
CA PHE A 181 -10.02 1.93 -11.59
C PHE A 181 -9.37 0.68 -10.98
N CYS A 182 -9.13 0.66 -9.66
CA CYS A 182 -8.57 -0.51 -8.97
C CYS A 182 -9.53 -1.70 -9.01
N GLY A 183 -10.84 -1.46 -8.88
CA GLY A 183 -11.86 -2.51 -8.95
C GLY A 183 -11.91 -3.32 -10.27
N LYS A 184 -11.32 -2.81 -11.37
CA LYS A 184 -11.21 -3.53 -12.65
C LYS A 184 -9.95 -4.41 -12.77
N PHE A 185 -8.89 -4.10 -12.03
CA PHE A 185 -7.59 -4.82 -12.05
C PHE A 185 -7.30 -5.59 -10.75
N ALA A 186 -8.20 -5.54 -9.77
CA ALA A 186 -8.02 -6.12 -8.45
C ALA A 186 -9.25 -6.97 -8.06
N GLN A 187 -9.36 -8.17 -8.63
CA GLN A 187 -10.11 -9.21 -7.92
C GLN A 187 -9.37 -9.50 -6.60
N LYS A 188 -10.16 -9.58 -5.53
CA LYS A 188 -9.70 -9.73 -4.14
C LYS A 188 -8.79 -10.95 -3.98
N ASN A 189 -7.55 -10.74 -3.56
CA ASN A 189 -6.83 -11.70 -2.73
C ASN A 189 -6.61 -11.04 -1.37
N LYS A 190 -7.57 -11.21 -0.45
CA LYS A 190 -7.17 -11.23 0.97
C LYS A 190 -6.10 -12.31 1.06
N LEU A 191 -4.88 -11.99 1.46
CA LEU A 191 -3.79 -12.97 1.58
C LEU A 191 -4.26 -14.10 2.51
N GLN A 192 -4.73 -15.19 1.91
CA GLN A 192 -5.20 -16.35 2.64
C GLN A 192 -3.96 -17.05 3.17
N LYS A 193 -3.87 -17.23 4.49
CA LYS A 193 -2.84 -18.09 5.07
C LYS A 193 -3.21 -19.53 4.73
N LEU A 194 -2.32 -20.25 4.05
CA LEU A 194 -2.46 -21.67 3.77
C LEU A 194 -1.61 -22.44 4.78
N LYS A 195 -2.22 -23.36 5.53
CA LYS A 195 -1.52 -24.31 6.39
C LYS A 195 -1.88 -25.74 5.97
N ILE A 196 -0.85 -26.54 5.72
CA ILE A 196 -0.98 -27.97 5.46
C ILE A 196 -1.00 -28.68 6.82
N CYS A 197 -2.09 -29.38 7.10
CA CYS A 197 -2.33 -30.08 8.36
C CYS A 197 -2.24 -31.58 8.14
N LYS A 198 -1.60 -32.28 9.08
CA LYS A 198 -1.35 -33.74 8.99
C LYS A 198 -2.37 -34.59 9.74
N ASP A 199 -3.14 -33.97 10.64
CA ASP A 199 -4.13 -34.64 11.45
C ASP A 199 -5.33 -33.73 11.78
N GLY A 200 -6.39 -34.33 12.32
CA GLY A 200 -7.60 -33.61 12.70
C GLY A 200 -7.40 -32.60 13.83
N ALA A 201 -6.39 -32.79 14.69
CA ALA A 201 -6.11 -31.89 15.80
C ALA A 201 -5.51 -30.56 15.32
N GLU A 202 -4.63 -30.61 14.32
CA GLU A 202 -4.08 -29.42 13.67
C GLU A 202 -5.16 -28.63 12.94
N ILE A 203 -6.09 -29.31 12.25
CA ILE A 203 -7.24 -28.67 11.59
C ILE A 203 -8.13 -27.99 12.64
N ALA A 204 -8.50 -28.71 13.71
CA ALA A 204 -9.30 -28.18 14.81
C ALA A 204 -8.64 -26.96 15.45
N SER A 205 -7.33 -27.01 15.70
CA SER A 205 -6.57 -25.90 16.28
C SER A 205 -6.66 -24.61 15.45
N ILE A 206 -6.80 -24.70 14.12
CA ILE A 206 -6.91 -23.54 13.22
C ILE A 206 -8.35 -23.08 13.10
N VAL A 207 -9.29 -24.02 12.99
CA VAL A 207 -10.74 -23.77 12.83
C VAL A 207 -11.34 -23.19 14.11
N GLU A 208 -10.92 -23.70 15.26
CA GLU A 208 -11.41 -23.30 16.59
C GLU A 208 -10.69 -22.05 17.10
N HIS A 209 -9.56 -21.66 16.50
CA HIS A 209 -8.84 -20.47 16.93
C HIS A 209 -9.72 -19.23 16.72
N PRO A 210 -10.04 -18.46 17.78
CA PRO A 210 -11.01 -17.36 17.71
C PRO A 210 -10.54 -16.21 16.80
N ALA A 211 -9.23 -16.09 16.64
CA ALA A 211 -8.58 -15.13 15.74
C ALA A 211 -8.71 -15.52 14.27
N ASN A 212 -9.05 -16.77 13.90
CA ASN A 212 -9.07 -17.21 12.51
C ASN A 212 -10.49 -17.21 11.93
N VAL A 213 -10.58 -16.94 10.64
CA VAL A 213 -11.74 -17.17 9.77
C VAL A 213 -11.28 -18.14 8.71
N VAL A 214 -11.72 -19.39 8.82
CA VAL A 214 -11.41 -20.41 7.81
C VAL A 214 -12.27 -20.15 6.58
N ASN A 215 -11.61 -19.95 5.45
CA ASN A 215 -12.25 -19.69 4.17
C ASN A 215 -12.57 -21.00 3.45
N ARG A 216 -11.66 -21.99 3.52
CA ARG A 216 -11.77 -23.26 2.80
C ARG A 216 -10.84 -24.32 3.38
N ILE A 217 -11.29 -25.57 3.38
CA ILE A 217 -10.49 -26.76 3.72
C ILE A 217 -10.57 -27.70 2.52
N ASP A 218 -9.43 -28.05 1.93
CA ASP A 218 -9.34 -29.03 0.85
C ASP A 218 -8.52 -30.23 1.33
N PHE A 219 -9.01 -31.46 1.14
CA PHE A 219 -8.27 -32.68 1.47
C PHE A 219 -7.51 -33.14 0.23
N VAL A 220 -6.19 -33.28 0.36
CA VAL A 220 -5.29 -33.73 -0.72
C VAL A 220 -4.50 -34.93 -0.20
N GLY A 221 -4.99 -36.13 -0.50
CA GLY A 221 -4.47 -37.37 0.07
C GLY A 221 -4.65 -37.40 1.60
N ASP A 222 -3.57 -37.68 2.33
CA ASP A 222 -3.55 -37.76 3.79
C ASP A 222 -3.42 -36.39 4.49
N PHE A 223 -3.36 -35.29 3.74
CA PHE A 223 -3.16 -33.95 4.26
C PHE A 223 -4.38 -33.05 4.02
N ALA A 224 -4.62 -32.12 4.94
CA ALA A 224 -5.65 -31.10 4.79
C ALA A 224 -5.03 -29.71 4.57
N HIS A 225 -5.40 -29.07 3.48
CA HIS A 225 -5.03 -27.69 3.15
C HIS A 225 -6.07 -26.74 3.76
N VAL A 226 -5.74 -26.10 4.88
CA VAL A 226 -6.62 -25.16 5.58
C VAL A 226 -6.24 -23.73 5.19
N ARG A 227 -7.16 -23.03 4.53
CA ARG A 227 -7.03 -21.62 4.14
C ARG A 227 -7.80 -20.74 5.11
N TYR A 228 -7.13 -19.80 5.79
CA TYR A 228 -7.76 -18.93 6.78
C TYR A 228 -7.22 -17.50 6.76
N VAL A 229 -7.95 -16.57 7.37
CA VAL A 229 -7.58 -15.16 7.55
C VAL A 229 -7.78 -14.79 9.02
N GLU A 230 -6.87 -14.03 9.61
CA GLU A 230 -7.06 -13.56 10.99
C GLU A 230 -8.04 -12.37 11.06
N LYS A 231 -8.85 -12.29 12.10
CA LYS A 231 -9.75 -11.17 12.39
C LYS A 231 -8.95 -9.99 12.91
N ASP A 232 -9.19 -8.80 12.35
CA ASP A 232 -8.49 -7.55 12.72
C ASP A 232 -8.53 -7.21 14.23
N GLU A 233 -9.54 -7.71 14.95
CA GLU A 233 -9.74 -7.44 16.40
C GLU A 233 -8.81 -8.25 17.33
N PHE A 234 -8.08 -9.24 16.82
CA PHE A 234 -7.26 -10.16 17.64
C PHE A 234 -5.75 -10.04 17.40
N VAL A 235 -5.30 -9.05 16.62
CA VAL A 235 -3.87 -8.77 16.49
C VAL A 235 -3.38 -8.17 17.81
N ARG A 236 -2.78 -9.00 18.66
CA ARG A 236 -1.99 -8.50 19.80
C ARG A 236 -0.77 -7.79 19.20
N GLU A 237 -0.76 -6.47 19.27
CA GLU A 237 0.47 -5.71 19.08
C GLU A 237 1.48 -6.20 20.14
N SER A 238 2.73 -6.38 19.74
CA SER A 238 3.79 -6.82 20.65
C SER A 238 3.95 -5.79 21.76
N ASP A 239 4.20 -6.24 22.99
CA ASP A 239 4.49 -5.34 24.13
C ASP A 239 5.72 -4.44 23.88
N PHE A 240 6.52 -4.73 22.84
CA PHE A 240 7.68 -3.97 22.41
C PHE A 240 7.49 -3.23 21.07
N SER A 241 6.31 -3.30 20.43
CA SER A 241 6.09 -2.65 19.13
C SER A 241 5.65 -1.20 19.31
N ASN A 242 6.60 -0.27 19.15
CA ASN A 242 6.28 1.14 18.95
C ASN A 242 6.02 1.40 17.46
N ILE A 243 4.75 1.46 17.04
CA ILE A 243 4.35 1.69 15.64
C ILE A 243 4.65 3.12 15.14
N ALA A 244 4.90 4.07 16.04
CA ALA A 244 5.22 5.44 15.65
C ALA A 244 6.60 5.50 14.95
N ILE A 245 7.62 4.82 15.49
CA ILE A 245 8.96 4.77 14.89
C ILE A 245 8.94 4.29 13.44
N PRO A 246 8.42 3.08 13.10
CA PRO A 246 8.37 2.61 11.71
C PRO A 246 7.48 3.50 10.83
N THR A 247 6.44 4.14 11.38
CA THR A 247 5.62 5.11 10.63
C THR A 247 6.45 6.33 10.20
N PHE A 248 7.28 6.88 11.09
CA PHE A 248 8.17 7.99 10.77
C PHE A 248 9.30 7.55 9.84
N VAL A 249 9.94 6.41 10.11
CA VAL A 249 11.01 5.84 9.29
C VAL A 249 10.56 5.67 7.84
N THR A 250 9.41 5.02 7.60
CA THR A 250 8.93 4.82 6.23
C THR A 250 8.47 6.13 5.58
N SER A 251 7.98 7.10 6.35
CA SER A 251 7.60 8.43 5.82
C SER A 251 8.81 9.21 5.34
N PHE A 252 9.88 9.28 6.14
CA PHE A 252 11.13 9.92 5.73
C PHE A 252 11.82 9.17 4.58
N ALA A 253 11.76 7.83 4.57
CA ALA A 253 12.27 7.03 3.45
C ALA A 253 11.55 7.39 2.14
N ARG A 254 10.22 7.51 2.17
CA ARG A 254 9.44 7.95 1.01
C ARG A 254 9.77 9.38 0.58
N LEU A 255 9.96 10.30 1.52
CA LEU A 255 10.36 11.69 1.20
C LEU A 255 11.76 11.75 0.58
N LYS A 256 12.69 10.92 1.06
CA LYS A 256 14.04 10.83 0.49
C LYS A 256 14.01 10.31 -0.96
N LEU A 257 13.26 9.23 -1.20
CA LEU A 257 13.01 8.73 -2.56
C LEU A 257 12.35 9.79 -3.43
N TYR A 258 11.36 10.53 -2.88
CA TYR A 258 10.69 11.60 -3.59
C TYR A 258 11.63 12.72 -4.03
N GLY A 259 12.60 13.10 -3.18
CA GLY A 259 13.61 14.10 -3.55
C GLY A 259 14.45 13.67 -4.77
N PHE A 260 14.84 12.40 -4.86
CA PHE A 260 15.52 11.87 -6.04
C PHE A 260 14.62 11.82 -7.27
N MET A 261 13.35 11.46 -7.09
CA MET A 261 12.36 11.51 -8.17
C MET A 261 12.20 12.93 -8.74
N GLU A 262 12.13 13.94 -7.87
CA GLU A 262 12.09 15.35 -8.26
C GLU A 262 13.38 15.78 -8.96
N GLU A 263 14.55 15.37 -8.47
CA GLU A 263 15.83 15.67 -9.12
C GLU A 263 15.85 15.16 -10.57
N ILE A 264 15.47 13.90 -10.79
CA ILE A 264 15.41 13.27 -12.11
C ILE A 264 14.49 14.08 -13.04
N ILE A 265 13.27 14.38 -12.59
CA ILE A 265 12.27 15.09 -13.40
C ILE A 265 12.69 16.53 -13.67
N SER A 266 13.25 17.23 -12.67
CA SER A 266 13.66 18.63 -12.78
C SER A 266 14.75 18.82 -13.84
N LYS A 267 15.61 17.83 -14.02
CA LYS A 267 16.69 17.78 -15.01
C LYS A 267 16.25 17.15 -16.35
N GLY A 268 14.95 16.95 -16.57
CA GLY A 268 14.38 16.47 -17.83
C GLY A 268 14.38 14.94 -18.01
N GLY A 269 14.66 14.18 -16.95
CA GLY A 269 14.50 12.74 -16.94
C GLY A 269 13.03 12.31 -16.84
N LYS A 270 12.72 11.13 -17.35
CA LYS A 270 11.42 10.48 -17.31
C LYS A 270 11.50 9.24 -16.43
N LEU A 271 10.73 9.21 -15.35
CA LEU A 271 10.64 8.02 -14.51
C LEU A 271 9.97 6.88 -15.29
N LEU A 272 10.58 5.69 -15.23
CA LEU A 272 10.02 4.45 -15.79
C LEU A 272 9.44 3.58 -14.67
N TYR A 273 10.17 3.47 -13.56
CA TYR A 273 9.81 2.60 -12.44
C TYR A 273 10.42 3.07 -11.12
N ILE A 274 9.70 2.85 -10.02
CA ILE A 274 10.19 3.06 -8.66
C ILE A 274 9.83 1.84 -7.81
N ASP A 275 10.77 1.36 -6.98
CA ASP A 275 10.49 0.39 -5.92
C ASP A 275 11.33 0.66 -4.68
N THR A 276 10.69 1.22 -3.66
CA THR A 276 11.17 1.46 -2.29
C THR A 276 12.40 2.35 -2.19
N ASP A 277 13.55 1.84 -2.59
CA ASP A 277 14.88 2.43 -2.59
C ASP A 277 15.46 2.59 -4.00
N SER A 278 14.79 2.05 -5.01
CA SER A 278 15.31 2.00 -6.37
C SER A 278 14.50 2.79 -7.38
N ALA A 279 15.17 3.30 -8.41
CA ALA A 279 14.59 4.06 -9.51
C ALA A 279 15.17 3.65 -10.86
N ILE A 280 14.29 3.36 -11.82
CA ILE A 280 14.62 3.19 -13.23
C ILE A 280 14.05 4.39 -13.98
N PHE A 281 14.89 5.07 -14.76
CA PHE A 281 14.50 6.29 -15.46
C PHE A 281 15.25 6.45 -16.78
N GLU A 282 14.60 7.12 -17.72
CA GLU A 282 15.11 7.49 -19.02
C GLU A 282 15.57 8.96 -18.99
N TYR A 283 16.64 9.29 -19.71
CA TYR A 283 17.13 10.65 -19.84
C TYR A 283 17.83 10.85 -21.19
N ARG A 284 18.01 12.12 -21.59
CA ARG A 284 18.69 12.49 -22.83
C ARG A 284 20.04 13.13 -22.54
N GLY A 285 21.04 12.79 -23.36
CA GLY A 285 22.39 13.32 -23.26
C GLY A 285 23.33 12.45 -22.42
N ALA A 286 24.57 12.91 -22.29
CA ALA A 286 25.65 12.16 -21.64
C ALA A 286 25.67 12.31 -20.10
N ILE A 287 25.03 13.36 -19.57
CA ILE A 287 25.03 13.66 -18.14
C ILE A 287 23.76 13.08 -17.54
N MET A 288 23.92 12.15 -16.60
CA MET A 288 22.81 11.56 -15.87
C MET A 288 22.13 12.60 -14.97
N PRO A 289 20.78 12.71 -14.97
CA PRO A 289 20.02 13.67 -14.19
C PRO A 289 19.92 13.30 -12.69
N LEU A 290 20.96 12.70 -12.12
CA LEU A 290 20.98 12.24 -10.75
C LEU A 290 22.38 12.34 -10.18
N THR A 291 22.49 12.91 -8.98
CA THR A 291 23.75 12.95 -8.25
C THR A 291 24.01 11.58 -7.62
N THR A 292 25.04 10.88 -8.09
CA THR A 292 25.42 9.57 -7.56
C THR A 292 26.63 9.63 -6.65
N GLY A 293 26.73 8.64 -5.75
CA GLY A 293 27.87 8.51 -4.86
C GLY A 293 27.79 7.25 -4.00
N ASN A 294 28.87 6.97 -3.29
CA ASN A 294 29.05 5.73 -2.52
C ASN A 294 28.88 5.95 -1.01
N PHE A 295 28.23 7.05 -0.62
CA PHE A 295 27.97 7.38 0.78
C PHE A 295 26.54 7.01 1.18
N LEU A 296 26.36 6.77 2.48
CA LEU A 296 25.08 6.38 3.07
C LEU A 296 23.92 7.26 2.59
N GLY A 297 22.95 6.63 1.91
CA GLY A 297 21.75 7.27 1.42
C GLY A 297 21.92 8.12 0.16
N MET A 298 23.04 8.02 -0.54
CA MET A 298 23.17 8.47 -1.92
C MET A 298 22.65 7.41 -2.88
N MET A 299 22.36 7.82 -4.12
CA MET A 299 22.02 6.91 -5.21
C MET A 299 23.29 6.31 -5.80
N GLU A 300 23.34 4.99 -5.91
CA GLU A 300 24.38 4.24 -6.60
C GLU A 300 23.78 3.58 -7.84
N ILE A 301 24.58 3.38 -8.89
CA ILE A 301 24.16 2.62 -10.07
C ILE A 301 24.14 1.13 -9.71
N GLU A 302 23.00 0.47 -9.86
CA GLU A 302 22.79 -0.94 -9.46
C GLU A 302 23.71 -1.91 -10.23
N LYS A 303 23.93 -1.64 -11.51
CA LYS A 303 24.75 -2.46 -12.43
C LYS A 303 25.81 -1.60 -13.12
N PRO A 304 26.89 -1.19 -12.41
CA PRO A 304 27.91 -0.36 -13.01
C PRO A 304 28.62 -1.10 -14.16
N GLY A 305 28.89 -0.39 -15.25
CA GLY A 305 29.54 -0.96 -16.44
C GLY A 305 28.59 -1.69 -17.40
N LYS A 306 27.28 -1.73 -17.12
CA LYS A 306 26.26 -2.25 -18.04
C LYS A 306 25.34 -1.13 -18.52
N ARG A 307 25.04 -1.12 -19.82
CA ARG A 307 24.07 -0.23 -20.44
C ARG A 307 22.73 -0.93 -20.56
N ILE A 308 21.64 -0.27 -20.16
CA ILE A 308 20.29 -0.81 -20.36
C ILE A 308 19.83 -0.49 -21.78
N LEU A 309 19.52 -1.53 -22.56
CA LEU A 309 19.02 -1.41 -23.93
C LEU A 309 17.51 -1.35 -24.01
N ARG A 310 16.82 -2.12 -23.16
CA ARG A 310 15.35 -2.19 -23.15
C ARG A 310 14.83 -2.39 -21.73
N TYR A 311 13.68 -1.79 -21.50
CA TYR A 311 12.92 -1.92 -20.26
C TYR A 311 11.48 -2.31 -20.58
N PHE A 312 10.95 -3.26 -19.80
CA PHE A 312 9.55 -3.67 -19.82
C PHE A 312 9.01 -3.78 -18.40
N SER A 313 7.74 -3.42 -18.18
CA SER A 313 7.03 -3.63 -16.92
C SER A 313 5.58 -4.00 -17.14
N ALA A 314 5.14 -5.00 -16.38
CA ALA A 314 3.75 -5.46 -16.34
C ALA A 314 3.03 -4.95 -15.08
N GLY A 315 3.74 -4.29 -14.16
CA GLY A 315 3.15 -3.81 -12.91
C GLY A 315 4.15 -3.72 -11.76
N ALA A 316 3.62 -3.54 -10.55
CA ALA A 316 4.41 -3.48 -9.34
C ALA A 316 5.17 -4.81 -9.10
N LYS A 317 6.49 -4.70 -8.95
CA LYS A 317 7.47 -5.77 -8.71
C LYS A 317 7.53 -6.81 -9.83
N GLN A 318 7.21 -6.37 -11.05
CA GLN A 318 7.16 -7.15 -12.27
C GLN A 318 7.78 -6.35 -13.41
N TYR A 319 9.05 -6.57 -13.70
CA TYR A 319 9.77 -5.88 -14.76
C TYR A 319 10.89 -6.74 -15.35
N ALA A 320 11.30 -6.39 -16.56
CA ALA A 320 12.40 -7.01 -17.28
C ALA A 320 13.33 -5.96 -17.88
N LEU A 321 14.63 -6.24 -17.85
CA LEU A 321 15.70 -5.37 -18.34
C LEU A 321 16.63 -6.16 -19.25
N GLU A 322 16.99 -5.55 -20.38
CA GLU A 322 18.05 -6.02 -21.27
C GLU A 322 19.28 -5.14 -21.06
N PHE A 323 20.42 -5.77 -20.85
CA PHE A 323 21.69 -5.12 -20.59
C PHE A 323 22.71 -5.51 -21.66
N GLU A 324 23.57 -4.56 -22.00
CA GLU A 324 24.81 -4.77 -22.74
C GLU A 324 26.00 -4.44 -21.83
N ASP A 325 26.94 -5.36 -21.72
CA ASP A 325 28.19 -5.10 -21.01
C ASP A 325 29.09 -4.16 -21.84
N LEU A 326 29.51 -3.03 -21.26
CA LEU A 326 30.31 -2.03 -21.98
C LEU A 326 31.73 -2.49 -22.31
N LYS A 327 32.24 -3.54 -21.66
CA LYS A 327 33.59 -4.08 -21.89
C LYS A 327 33.58 -5.21 -22.92
N THR A 328 32.61 -6.13 -22.81
CA THR A 328 32.58 -7.34 -23.65
C THR A 328 31.59 -7.24 -24.81
N GLY A 329 30.63 -6.33 -24.75
CA GLY A 329 29.49 -6.27 -25.68
C GLY A 329 28.48 -7.41 -25.48
N GLU A 330 28.61 -8.19 -24.40
CA GLU A 330 27.72 -9.32 -24.12
C GLU A 330 26.34 -8.83 -23.68
N ILE A 331 25.30 -9.43 -24.27
CA ILE A 331 23.91 -9.17 -23.90
C ILE A 331 23.49 -10.08 -22.75
N SER A 332 22.90 -9.50 -21.71
CA SER A 332 22.37 -10.21 -20.56
C SER A 332 20.98 -9.68 -20.17
N TYR A 333 20.16 -10.53 -19.55
CA TYR A 333 18.79 -10.20 -19.22
C TYR A 333 18.53 -10.34 -17.72
N GLU A 334 17.73 -9.43 -17.15
CA GLU A 334 17.22 -9.54 -15.79
C GLU A 334 15.70 -9.50 -15.82
N VAL A 335 15.05 -10.47 -15.19
CA VAL A 335 13.59 -10.50 -15.04
C VAL A 335 13.27 -10.58 -13.56
N LYS A 336 12.60 -9.55 -13.02
CA LYS A 336 12.07 -9.54 -11.65
C LYS A 336 10.58 -9.80 -11.69
N LEU A 337 10.16 -10.97 -11.21
CA LEU A 337 8.76 -11.41 -11.10
C LEU A 337 8.43 -11.83 -9.67
N ARG A 338 7.92 -10.91 -8.85
CA ARG A 338 7.51 -11.25 -7.48
C ARG A 338 6.19 -12.01 -7.48
N GLY A 339 6.16 -13.15 -6.79
CA GLY A 339 4.97 -14.00 -6.62
C GLY A 339 5.03 -15.31 -7.39
N PHE A 340 6.04 -15.49 -8.26
CA PHE A 340 6.35 -16.76 -8.91
C PHE A 340 7.66 -17.31 -8.32
N THR A 341 7.67 -18.60 -8.00
CA THR A 341 8.92 -19.30 -7.70
C THR A 341 9.56 -19.66 -9.03
N ILE A 342 10.67 -19.02 -9.36
CA ILE A 342 11.42 -19.33 -10.58
C ILE A 342 12.25 -20.59 -10.29
N ASP A 343 11.73 -21.75 -10.66
CA ASP A 343 12.52 -22.99 -10.78
C ASP A 343 13.06 -23.15 -12.21
N GLY A 344 13.91 -24.16 -12.45
CA GLY A 344 14.56 -24.38 -13.75
C GLY A 344 13.60 -24.65 -14.92
N ASN A 345 12.37 -25.13 -14.63
CA ASN A 345 11.32 -25.34 -15.64
C ASN A 345 10.51 -24.05 -15.88
N THR A 346 10.37 -23.21 -14.86
CA THR A 346 9.64 -21.94 -14.92
C THR A 346 10.49 -20.84 -15.54
N SER A 347 11.82 -20.87 -15.37
CA SER A 347 12.75 -19.89 -15.96
C SER A 347 12.80 -19.97 -17.50
N SER A 348 12.61 -21.15 -18.07
CA SER A 348 12.56 -21.32 -19.53
C SER A 348 11.27 -20.77 -20.13
N LEU A 349 10.16 -20.80 -19.38
CA LEU A 349 8.86 -20.27 -19.78
C LEU A 349 8.74 -18.76 -19.49
N LEU A 350 9.18 -18.30 -18.32
CA LEU A 350 9.15 -16.91 -17.86
C LEU A 350 10.51 -16.23 -18.04
N ASN A 351 10.99 -16.22 -19.28
CA ASN A 351 12.20 -15.52 -19.68
C ASN A 351 11.87 -14.11 -20.21
N PHE A 352 12.92 -13.33 -20.50
CA PHE A 352 12.80 -11.95 -20.99
C PHE A 352 11.95 -11.83 -22.26
N HIS A 353 12.12 -12.72 -23.23
CA HIS A 353 11.39 -12.66 -24.50
C HIS A 353 9.91 -12.95 -24.31
N THR A 354 9.56 -13.97 -23.51
CA THR A 354 8.15 -14.22 -23.18
C THR A 354 7.52 -13.02 -22.46
N PHE A 355 8.26 -12.42 -21.51
CA PHE A 355 7.78 -11.23 -20.80
C PHE A 355 7.59 -10.03 -21.73
N GLN A 356 8.53 -9.80 -22.64
CA GLN A 356 8.45 -8.77 -23.67
C GLN A 356 7.17 -8.95 -24.50
N THR A 357 6.93 -10.15 -25.05
CA THR A 357 5.74 -10.44 -25.87
C THR A 357 4.45 -10.16 -25.10
N ILE A 358 4.36 -10.57 -23.83
CA ILE A 358 3.18 -10.32 -23.00
C ILE A 358 2.90 -8.82 -22.84
N VAL A 359 3.95 -8.02 -22.57
CA VAL A 359 3.81 -6.58 -22.38
C VAL A 359 3.48 -5.87 -23.70
N GLU A 360 4.09 -6.29 -24.80
CA GLU A 360 3.83 -5.74 -26.15
C GLU A 360 2.41 -6.06 -26.62
N ASP A 361 1.95 -7.30 -26.47
CA ASP A 361 0.58 -7.70 -26.81
C ASP A 361 -0.44 -6.90 -26.01
N PHE A 362 -0.18 -6.70 -24.71
CA PHE A 362 -1.04 -5.87 -23.87
C PHE A 362 -1.03 -4.40 -24.29
N ALA A 363 0.14 -3.84 -24.63
CA ALA A 363 0.25 -2.47 -25.12
C ALA A 363 -0.47 -2.28 -26.47
N ASN A 364 -0.38 -3.27 -27.37
CA ASN A 364 -1.05 -3.26 -28.67
C ASN A 364 -2.58 -3.37 -28.54
N PHE A 365 -3.07 -4.12 -27.55
CA PHE A 365 -4.50 -4.19 -27.22
C PHE A 365 -5.08 -2.83 -26.77
N LEU A 366 -4.24 -1.91 -26.28
CA LEU A 366 -4.66 -0.62 -25.68
C LEU A 366 -4.80 0.57 -26.66
N GLN A 367 -4.86 0.42 -27.99
CA GLN A 367 -4.92 1.54 -28.97
C GLN A 367 -5.89 2.70 -28.62
N PRO A 368 -5.50 3.99 -28.80
CA PRO A 368 -4.29 4.68 -28.37
C PRO A 368 -4.52 5.67 -27.20
N SER A 369 -3.45 5.85 -26.43
CA SER A 369 -3.05 7.00 -25.59
C SER A 369 -4.13 7.96 -25.07
N ILE A 370 -4.44 7.86 -23.77
CA ILE A 370 -4.72 9.08 -23.02
C ILE A 370 -3.41 9.87 -23.00
N ASP A 371 -3.29 10.85 -23.87
CA ASP A 371 -2.24 11.85 -23.78
C ASP A 371 -2.56 12.71 -22.56
N VAL A 372 -1.98 12.37 -21.42
CA VAL A 372 -2.10 13.19 -20.22
C VAL A 372 -1.17 14.38 -20.43
N SER A 373 -1.72 15.48 -20.94
CA SER A 373 -0.98 16.74 -21.01
C SER A 373 -0.64 17.19 -19.59
N TYR A 374 0.64 17.05 -19.21
CA TYR A 374 1.12 17.41 -17.87
C TYR A 374 1.28 18.94 -17.76
N THR A 375 0.26 19.63 -17.28
CA THR A 375 0.39 21.01 -16.78
C THR A 375 1.05 20.96 -15.41
N GLN A 376 2.24 21.55 -15.31
CA GLN A 376 3.24 21.19 -14.30
C GLN A 376 3.00 21.89 -12.95
N PHE A 377 2.37 21.22 -11.98
CA PHE A 377 2.71 21.48 -10.58
C PHE A 377 4.01 20.75 -10.25
N ARG A 378 5.09 21.52 -10.07
CA ARG A 378 6.37 21.02 -9.58
C ARG A 378 6.46 21.35 -8.08
N PRO A 379 6.23 20.37 -7.19
CA PRO A 379 6.59 20.55 -5.80
C PRO A 379 8.10 20.80 -5.68
N ASN A 380 8.49 21.32 -4.51
CA ASN A 380 9.89 21.44 -4.11
C ASN A 380 10.00 21.02 -2.65
N ILE A 381 10.94 20.13 -2.34
CA ILE A 381 11.30 19.78 -0.95
C ILE A 381 12.34 20.78 -0.43
N LEU A 382 11.91 21.67 0.46
CA LEU A 382 12.79 22.52 1.27
C LEU A 382 12.67 22.08 2.74
N GLY A 383 13.76 21.59 3.32
CA GLY A 383 13.80 21.21 4.73
C GLY A 383 12.84 20.08 5.14
N GLY A 384 12.51 19.17 4.22
CA GLY A 384 11.57 18.06 4.48
C GLY A 384 10.09 18.42 4.32
N VAL A 385 9.77 19.61 3.82
CA VAL A 385 8.41 20.07 3.51
C VAL A 385 8.22 20.15 2.01
N VAL A 386 7.20 19.47 1.49
CA VAL A 386 6.79 19.56 0.08
C VAL A 386 5.95 20.82 -0.08
N SER A 387 6.42 21.78 -0.86
CA SER A 387 5.75 23.08 -1.08
C SER A 387 5.48 23.35 -2.56
N LYS A 388 4.48 24.19 -2.85
CA LYS A 388 4.22 24.72 -4.19
C LYS A 388 5.27 25.78 -4.51
N ASN A 389 5.98 25.67 -5.63
CA ASN A 389 6.64 26.84 -6.22
C ASN A 389 5.54 27.81 -6.71
N ILE A 390 5.53 29.02 -6.17
CA ILE A 390 4.72 30.13 -6.71
C ILE A 390 5.38 30.65 -7.98
#